data_AF-A0A0F5Y989-F1
#
_entry.id   AF-A0A0F5Y989-F1
#
_cell.length_a   1.000
_cell.length_b   1.000
_cell.length_c   1.000
_cell.angle_alpha   90.00
_cell.angle_beta   90.00
_cell.angle_gamma   90.00
#
_symmetry.space_group_name_H-M   'P 1'
#
loop_
_entity.id
_entity.type
_entity.pdbx_description
1 polymer ?
#
loop_
_entity_poly.entity_id
_entity_poly.type
_entity_poly.pdbx_seq_one_letter_code
_entity_poly.pdbx_strand_id
1 'polypeptide(L)'
;MRLSEQDNQPDAMTFSWQMFATGGEVADGGSGFANPDNLLFDGKGNVWMVTDMSTSKQNQPVPSSRVDEKGQPLSQTDLLGVYGNNSVWFLPTSGENAGNAYLFAIGPMECEMTGPCLSPDQQTLFIAAQHPGEANGIRQNMASQERQFAMRTTDAQEFMQTRLVPIGSNWPSKTANSPPLPGVVAIRRLNSKQIV
;
A
#
# COMPACT_ATOMS: atom_id res chain seq x y z
N MET A 1 1.02 15.17 -2.60
CA MET A 1 1.51 16.55 -2.88
C MET A 1 2.00 17.16 -1.59
N ARG A 2 3.03 18.02 -1.61
CA ARG A 2 3.46 18.84 -0.48
C ARG A 2 3.14 20.30 -0.76
N LEU A 3 2.51 20.97 0.20
CA LEU A 3 2.30 22.41 0.19
C LEU A 3 3.37 23.09 1.06
N SER A 4 3.69 24.33 0.76
CA SER A 4 4.58 25.16 1.58
C SER A 4 4.09 26.60 1.53
N GLU A 5 3.58 27.05 2.66
CA GLU A 5 3.01 28.35 2.89
C GLU A 5 4.06 29.45 2.72
N GLN A 6 3.64 30.61 2.21
CA GLN A 6 4.52 31.76 2.07
C GLN A 6 5.14 32.13 3.42
N ASP A 7 6.45 32.37 3.42
CA ASP A 7 7.24 32.74 4.60
C ASP A 7 7.09 31.76 5.79
N ASN A 8 6.69 30.52 5.51
CA ASN A 8 6.42 29.46 6.49
C ASN A 8 5.40 29.90 7.56
N GLN A 9 4.44 30.75 7.17
CA GLN A 9 3.37 31.23 8.03
C GLN A 9 2.09 30.39 7.81
N PRO A 10 1.58 29.69 8.84
CA PRO A 10 0.43 28.81 8.69
C PRO A 10 -0.88 29.54 8.34
N ASP A 11 -0.92 30.87 8.54
CA ASP A 11 -2.02 31.75 8.18
C ASP A 11 -1.80 32.48 6.84
N ALA A 12 -0.74 32.16 6.09
CA ALA A 12 -0.52 32.74 4.76
C ALA A 12 -1.61 32.32 3.76
N MET A 13 -2.03 33.26 2.91
CA MET A 13 -3.05 33.05 1.88
C MET A 13 -2.47 32.58 0.54
N THR A 14 -1.14 32.40 0.45
CA THR A 14 -0.48 31.85 -0.73
C THR A 14 0.49 30.76 -0.32
N PHE A 15 0.68 29.78 -1.22
CA PHE A 15 1.58 28.66 -1.01
C PHE A 15 2.20 28.24 -2.34
N SER A 16 3.38 27.65 -2.26
CA SER A 16 3.95 26.85 -3.34
C SER A 16 3.57 25.38 -3.14
N TRP A 17 3.58 24.61 -4.22
CA TRP A 17 3.30 23.18 -4.16
C TRP A 17 4.32 22.39 -4.99
N GLN A 18 4.54 21.14 -4.60
CA GLN A 18 5.33 20.18 -5.35
C GLN A 18 4.78 18.77 -5.20
N MET A 19 5.03 17.93 -6.20
CA MET A 19 4.79 16.48 -6.09
C MET A 19 5.89 15.87 -5.23
N PHE A 20 5.50 15.37 -4.04
CA PHE A 20 6.43 14.71 -3.12
C PHE A 20 6.74 13.26 -3.53
N ALA A 21 5.69 12.51 -3.85
CA ALA A 21 5.77 11.17 -4.42
C ALA A 21 4.56 10.94 -5.32
N THR A 22 4.73 10.14 -6.36
CA THR A 22 3.69 9.85 -7.36
C THR A 22 3.44 8.35 -7.38
N GLY A 23 2.19 7.94 -7.17
CA GLY A 23 1.81 6.52 -7.32
C GLY A 23 1.95 6.06 -8.77
N GLY A 24 2.06 4.75 -8.98
CA GLY A 24 2.27 4.15 -10.28
C GLY A 24 3.39 3.11 -10.27
N GLU A 25 3.51 2.38 -11.37
CA GLU A 25 4.59 1.41 -11.57
C GLU A 25 5.93 2.14 -11.74
N VAL A 26 7.00 1.57 -11.18
CA VAL A 26 8.35 2.16 -11.24
C VAL A 26 8.82 2.38 -12.68
N ALA A 27 8.44 1.48 -13.57
CA ALA A 27 8.77 1.52 -14.99
C ALA A 27 8.17 2.73 -15.73
N ASP A 28 7.16 3.40 -15.14
CA ASP A 28 6.52 4.62 -15.66
C ASP A 28 6.87 5.86 -14.80
N GLY A 29 7.89 5.76 -13.95
CA GLY A 29 8.32 6.83 -13.06
C GLY A 29 7.50 6.96 -11.77
N GLY A 30 6.63 6.00 -11.47
CA GLY A 30 5.90 5.91 -10.22
C GLY A 30 6.75 5.35 -9.07
N SER A 31 6.26 5.50 -7.85
CA SER A 31 6.94 5.07 -6.63
C SER A 31 6.60 3.63 -6.19
N GLY A 32 5.83 2.89 -6.98
CA GLY A 32 5.52 1.47 -6.72
C GLY A 32 4.28 1.21 -5.86
N PHE A 33 3.48 2.23 -5.59
CA PHE A 33 2.21 2.14 -4.86
C PHE A 33 1.07 2.77 -5.66
N ALA A 34 -0.18 2.47 -5.27
CA ALA A 34 -1.37 3.13 -5.78
C ALA A 34 -2.31 3.51 -4.64
N ASN A 35 -3.18 4.50 -4.89
CA ASN A 35 -4.17 4.99 -3.94
C ASN A 35 -3.60 5.28 -2.54
N PRO A 36 -2.59 6.16 -2.41
CA PRO A 36 -2.14 6.60 -1.09
C PRO A 36 -3.29 7.29 -0.36
N ASP A 37 -3.46 6.95 0.91
CA ASP A 37 -4.49 7.52 1.78
C ASP A 37 -3.83 8.19 3.00
N ASN A 38 -3.88 7.59 4.19
CA ASN A 38 -3.45 8.30 5.40
C ASN A 38 -1.94 8.51 5.44
N LEU A 39 -1.55 9.61 6.09
CA LEU A 39 -0.15 9.99 6.28
C LEU A 39 0.15 10.20 7.76
N LEU A 40 1.38 9.87 8.16
CA LEU A 40 1.93 10.16 9.48
C LEU A 40 3.36 10.67 9.31
N PHE A 41 3.71 11.75 10.00
CA PHE A 41 5.10 12.18 10.12
C PHE A 41 5.73 11.58 11.38
N ASP A 42 6.94 11.03 11.25
CA ASP A 42 7.73 10.65 12.41
C ASP A 42 8.49 11.86 13.00
N GLY A 43 9.16 11.67 14.14
CA GLY A 43 9.90 12.75 14.81
C GLY A 43 11.20 13.15 14.11
N LYS A 44 11.59 12.48 13.02
CA LYS A 44 12.67 12.92 12.10
C LYS A 44 12.10 13.61 10.87
N GLY A 45 10.77 13.73 10.76
CA GLY A 45 10.08 14.34 9.63
C GLY A 45 9.94 13.41 8.42
N ASN A 46 10.20 12.11 8.53
CA ASN A 46 9.90 11.18 7.44
C ASN A 46 8.40 10.93 7.35
N VAL A 47 7.93 10.50 6.18
CA VAL A 47 6.52 10.22 5.92
C VAL A 47 6.27 8.72 5.97
N TRP A 48 5.30 8.33 6.78
CA TRP A 48 4.63 7.04 6.72
C TRP A 48 3.33 7.21 5.95
N MET A 49 3.06 6.30 5.03
CA MET A 49 1.88 6.33 4.17
C MET A 49 1.24 4.95 4.14
N VAL A 50 -0.08 4.90 4.10
CA VAL A 50 -0.84 3.67 3.90
C VAL A 50 -1.71 3.79 2.65
N THR A 51 -2.01 2.67 2.00
CA THR A 51 -2.82 2.66 0.77
C THR A 51 -4.25 2.17 1.03
N ASP A 52 -5.19 2.73 0.27
CA ASP A 52 -6.57 2.26 0.13
C ASP A 52 -6.95 2.10 -1.36
N MET A 53 -6.42 1.05 -1.99
CA MET A 53 -6.95 0.53 -3.24
C MET A 53 -8.26 -0.20 -2.95
N SER A 54 -9.31 0.11 -3.72
CA SER A 54 -10.59 -0.58 -3.66
C SER A 54 -10.41 -2.10 -3.66
N THR A 55 -10.99 -2.77 -2.67
CA THR A 55 -10.91 -4.23 -2.51
C THR A 55 -11.27 -4.99 -3.78
N SER A 56 -12.25 -4.50 -4.54
CA SER A 56 -12.67 -5.12 -5.81
C SER A 56 -11.57 -5.19 -6.87
N LYS A 57 -10.55 -4.33 -6.77
CA LYS A 57 -9.43 -4.23 -7.73
C LYS A 57 -8.14 -4.86 -7.21
N GLN A 58 -8.03 -5.12 -5.90
CA GLN A 58 -6.88 -5.80 -5.31
C GLN A 58 -6.72 -7.22 -5.89
N ASN A 59 -5.48 -7.62 -6.18
CA ASN A 59 -5.12 -8.93 -6.73
C ASN A 59 -5.95 -9.41 -7.94
N GLN A 60 -6.55 -8.51 -8.71
CA GLN A 60 -7.21 -8.89 -9.96
C GLN A 60 -6.16 -9.28 -11.00
N PRO A 61 -6.39 -10.34 -11.80
CA PRO A 61 -5.43 -10.76 -12.80
C PRO A 61 -5.20 -9.66 -13.82
N VAL A 62 -3.96 -9.56 -14.30
CA VAL A 62 -3.58 -8.61 -15.36
C VAL A 62 -3.13 -9.43 -16.55
N PRO A 63 -3.86 -9.40 -17.69
CA PRO A 63 -3.55 -10.21 -18.86
C PRO A 63 -2.24 -9.77 -19.52
N SER A 64 -1.60 -10.71 -20.22
CA SER A 64 -0.42 -10.44 -21.06
C SER A 64 -0.70 -9.31 -22.05
N SER A 65 0.33 -8.53 -22.37
CA SER A 65 0.25 -7.30 -23.19
C SER A 65 -0.61 -6.19 -22.58
N ARG A 66 -1.22 -6.40 -21.41
CA ARG A 66 -1.96 -5.39 -20.63
C ARG A 66 -3.02 -4.67 -21.46
N VAL A 67 -3.78 -5.46 -22.21
CA VAL A 67 -4.92 -5.00 -23.00
C VAL A 67 -6.23 -5.65 -22.53
N ASP A 68 -7.35 -4.98 -22.76
CA ASP A 68 -8.68 -5.54 -22.56
C ASP A 68 -9.07 -6.54 -23.66
N GLU A 69 -10.28 -7.10 -23.56
CA GLU A 69 -10.81 -8.07 -24.55
C GLU A 69 -10.94 -7.50 -25.97
N LYS A 70 -10.92 -6.17 -26.12
CA LYS A 70 -10.97 -5.46 -27.42
C LYS A 70 -9.57 -5.05 -27.91
N GLY A 71 -8.52 -5.44 -27.19
CA GLY A 71 -7.13 -5.10 -27.51
C GLY A 71 -6.76 -3.66 -27.18
N GLN A 72 -7.55 -2.94 -26.37
CA GLN A 72 -7.21 -1.58 -25.92
C GLN A 72 -6.35 -1.62 -24.65
N PRO A 73 -5.39 -0.70 -24.47
CA PRO A 73 -4.60 -0.63 -23.25
C PRO A 73 -5.47 -0.53 -21.99
N LEU A 74 -5.14 -1.32 -20.96
CA LEU A 74 -5.84 -1.27 -19.68
C LEU A 74 -5.72 0.10 -19.01
N SER A 75 -6.79 0.50 -18.32
CA SER A 75 -6.77 1.71 -17.49
C SER A 75 -5.90 1.51 -16.24
N GLN A 76 -5.47 2.61 -15.60
CA GLN A 76 -4.72 2.50 -14.33
C GLN A 76 -5.52 1.74 -13.25
N THR A 77 -6.84 1.87 -13.25
CA THR A 77 -7.71 1.16 -12.30
C THR A 77 -7.70 -0.35 -12.54
N ASP A 78 -7.62 -0.79 -13.79
CA ASP A 78 -7.59 -2.22 -14.12
C ASP A 78 -6.19 -2.83 -13.96
N LEU A 79 -5.16 -1.99 -13.85
CA LEU A 79 -3.80 -2.40 -13.51
C LEU A 79 -3.57 -2.54 -11.99
N LEU A 80 -4.51 -2.11 -11.13
CA LEU A 80 -4.30 -2.13 -9.67
C LEU A 80 -3.96 -3.51 -9.09
N GLY A 81 -4.36 -4.59 -9.77
CA GLY A 81 -4.02 -5.95 -9.37
C GLY A 81 -2.51 -6.23 -9.24
N VAL A 82 -1.65 -5.49 -9.97
CA VAL A 82 -0.19 -5.67 -9.92
C VAL A 82 0.37 -5.36 -8.53
N TYR A 83 -0.23 -4.42 -7.79
CA TYR A 83 0.23 -3.99 -6.45
C TYR A 83 -0.16 -4.95 -5.32
N GLY A 84 -1.11 -5.87 -5.56
CA GLY A 84 -1.54 -6.86 -4.57
C GLY A 84 -2.51 -6.29 -3.53
N ASN A 85 -2.25 -6.54 -2.25
CA ASN A 85 -3.05 -5.99 -1.14
C ASN A 85 -2.65 -4.55 -0.84
N ASN A 86 -3.50 -3.85 -0.08
CA ASN A 86 -3.11 -2.58 0.53
C ASN A 86 -1.90 -2.72 1.46
N SER A 87 -1.14 -1.64 1.61
CA SER A 87 0.21 -1.68 2.12
C SER A 87 0.60 -0.44 2.91
N VAL A 88 1.72 -0.54 3.62
CA VAL A 88 2.31 0.50 4.47
C VAL A 88 3.67 0.83 3.90
N TRP A 89 3.95 2.12 3.74
CA TRP A 89 5.14 2.66 3.09
C TRP A 89 5.86 3.65 4.00
N PHE A 90 7.18 3.68 3.86
CA PHE A 90 8.07 4.62 4.51
C PHE A 90 8.81 5.45 3.46
N LEU A 91 8.77 6.77 3.59
CA LEU A 91 9.35 7.73 2.66
C LEU A 91 10.26 8.70 3.43
N PRO A 92 11.58 8.52 3.39
CA PRO A 92 12.52 9.47 3.97
C PRO A 92 12.40 10.85 3.33
N THR A 93 12.54 11.90 4.13
CA THR A 93 12.49 13.30 3.66
C THR A 93 13.85 13.99 3.65
N SER A 94 14.89 13.33 4.15
CA SER A 94 16.26 13.84 4.20
C SER A 94 17.31 12.73 4.01
N GLY A 95 18.55 13.12 3.75
CA GLY A 95 19.66 12.20 3.48
C GLY A 95 19.64 11.64 2.05
N GLU A 96 20.52 10.68 1.79
CA GLU A 96 20.73 10.08 0.46
C GLU A 96 19.50 9.34 -0.10
N ASN A 97 18.58 8.93 0.79
CA ASN A 97 17.37 8.19 0.44
C ASN A 97 16.12 9.06 0.39
N ALA A 98 16.27 10.39 0.49
CA ALA A 98 15.15 11.32 0.45
C ALA A 98 14.34 11.16 -0.85
N GLY A 99 13.01 11.04 -0.73
CA GLY A 99 12.11 10.89 -1.87
C GLY A 99 11.92 9.44 -2.36
N ASN A 100 12.71 8.48 -1.88
CA ASN A 100 12.48 7.07 -2.17
C ASN A 100 11.29 6.54 -1.36
N ALA A 101 10.52 5.62 -1.96
CA ALA A 101 9.43 4.92 -1.28
C ALA A 101 9.83 3.47 -0.97
N TYR A 102 9.72 3.10 0.30
CA TYR A 102 10.05 1.76 0.78
C TYR A 102 8.79 1.06 1.28
N LEU A 103 8.45 -0.07 0.66
CA LEU A 103 7.38 -0.94 1.15
C LEU A 103 7.78 -1.52 2.51
N PHE A 104 7.08 -1.11 3.56
CA PHE A 104 7.35 -1.52 4.94
C PHE A 104 6.55 -2.75 5.33
N ALA A 105 5.26 -2.80 4.98
CA ALA A 105 4.39 -3.94 5.26
C ALA A 105 3.28 -4.07 4.21
N ILE A 106 2.75 -5.29 4.08
CA ILE A 106 1.56 -5.59 3.28
C ILE A 106 0.45 -6.01 4.23
N GLY A 107 -0.74 -5.47 4.01
CA GLY A 107 -1.94 -5.74 4.79
C GLY A 107 -2.54 -7.13 4.54
N PRO A 108 -3.48 -7.55 5.41
CA PRO A 108 -4.33 -8.70 5.16
C PRO A 108 -5.07 -8.66 3.82
N MET A 109 -5.73 -9.77 3.49
CA MET A 109 -6.59 -9.81 2.31
C MET A 109 -7.79 -8.90 2.49
N GLU A 110 -8.12 -8.18 1.41
CA GLU A 110 -9.38 -7.47 1.26
C GLU A 110 -9.63 -6.47 2.38
N CYS A 111 -8.57 -5.76 2.78
CA CYS A 111 -8.59 -4.67 3.72
C CYS A 111 -7.98 -3.42 3.09
N GLU A 112 -8.19 -2.28 3.74
CA GLU A 112 -7.24 -1.16 3.69
C GLU A 112 -6.33 -1.18 4.92
N MET A 113 -5.19 -0.51 4.80
CA MET A 113 -4.37 -0.16 5.95
C MET A 113 -4.69 1.30 6.29
N THR A 114 -4.93 1.59 7.57
CA THR A 114 -5.42 2.91 8.00
C THR A 114 -4.92 3.30 9.39
N GLY A 115 -4.98 4.58 9.70
CA GLY A 115 -4.67 5.13 11.02
C GLY A 115 -3.26 4.83 11.56
N PRO A 116 -2.17 5.06 10.80
CA PRO A 116 -0.83 4.91 11.35
C PRO A 116 -0.58 5.91 12.50
N CYS A 117 0.00 5.43 13.60
CA CYS A 117 0.34 6.22 14.78
C CYS A 117 1.63 5.71 15.43
N LEU A 118 2.54 6.59 15.84
CA LEU A 118 3.75 6.23 16.56
C LEU A 118 3.59 6.48 18.07
N SER A 119 4.15 5.59 18.89
CA SER A 119 4.34 5.87 20.32
C SER A 119 5.25 7.11 20.51
N PRO A 120 5.14 7.85 21.63
CA PRO A 120 5.97 9.05 21.85
C PRO A 120 7.48 8.80 21.79
N ASP A 121 7.94 7.62 22.19
CA ASP A 121 9.35 7.19 22.11
C ASP A 121 9.77 6.68 20.72
N GLN A 122 8.82 6.58 19.78
CA GLN A 122 8.97 6.08 18.41
C GLN A 122 9.47 4.63 18.31
N GLN A 123 9.28 3.83 19.35
CA GLN A 123 9.63 2.40 19.35
C GLN A 123 8.51 1.51 18.82
N THR A 124 7.26 2.00 18.80
CA THR A 124 6.09 1.24 18.37
C THR A 124 5.28 2.01 17.34
N LEU A 125 5.00 1.34 16.21
CA LEU A 125 4.10 1.82 15.17
C LEU A 125 2.78 1.04 15.28
N PHE A 126 1.70 1.75 15.53
CA PHE A 126 0.34 1.24 15.53
C PHE A 126 -0.29 1.48 14.16
N ILE A 127 -0.92 0.46 13.58
CA ILE A 127 -1.63 0.56 12.31
C ILE A 127 -2.88 -0.32 12.38
N ALA A 128 -4.00 0.13 11.82
CA ALA A 128 -5.20 -0.66 11.70
C ALA A 128 -5.30 -1.35 10.33
N ALA A 129 -5.78 -2.59 10.32
CA ALA A 129 -6.36 -3.20 9.13
C ALA A 129 -7.88 -3.04 9.20
N GLN A 130 -8.45 -2.23 8.30
CA GLN A 130 -9.89 -1.97 8.26
C GLN A 130 -10.59 -3.02 7.39
N HIS A 131 -11.79 -3.45 7.81
CA HIS A 131 -12.69 -4.33 7.06
C HIS A 131 -12.04 -5.50 6.30
N PRO A 132 -11.14 -6.30 6.92
CA PRO A 132 -10.55 -7.47 6.26
C PRO A 132 -11.64 -8.43 5.76
N GLY A 133 -11.47 -8.94 4.55
CA GLY A 133 -12.47 -9.80 3.91
C GLY A 133 -13.67 -9.04 3.36
N GLU A 134 -13.54 -7.75 3.01
CA GLU A 134 -14.67 -6.94 2.53
C GLU A 134 -15.39 -7.56 1.31
N ALA A 135 -14.66 -8.17 0.37
CA ALA A 135 -15.24 -8.68 -0.88
C ALA A 135 -15.77 -10.11 -0.77
N ASN A 136 -15.02 -11.02 -0.16
CA ASN A 136 -15.34 -12.45 -0.11
C ASN A 136 -15.62 -12.96 1.31
N GLY A 137 -15.53 -12.10 2.34
CA GLY A 137 -15.81 -12.44 3.72
C GLY A 137 -14.81 -13.44 4.29
N ILE A 138 -15.34 -14.50 4.89
CA ILE A 138 -14.56 -15.56 5.52
C ILE A 138 -13.80 -16.35 4.46
N ARG A 139 -12.48 -16.48 4.61
CA ARG A 139 -11.72 -17.44 3.82
C ARG A 139 -12.09 -18.86 4.23
N GLN A 140 -12.84 -19.54 3.38
CA GLN A 140 -13.34 -20.88 3.66
C GLN A 140 -12.30 -21.94 3.34
N ASN A 141 -12.06 -22.89 4.24
CA ASN A 141 -11.16 -24.04 4.04
C ASN A 141 -9.77 -23.65 3.52
N MET A 142 -9.27 -22.47 3.90
CA MET A 142 -8.03 -21.89 3.39
C MET A 142 -8.00 -21.73 1.86
N ALA A 143 -9.16 -21.50 1.23
CA ALA A 143 -9.30 -21.36 -0.21
C ALA A 143 -8.35 -20.30 -0.79
N SER A 144 -7.81 -20.62 -1.95
CA SER A 144 -6.96 -19.75 -2.73
C SER A 144 -7.13 -20.07 -4.21
N GLN A 145 -6.85 -19.08 -5.05
CA GLN A 145 -6.95 -19.18 -6.49
C GLN A 145 -5.60 -18.84 -7.11
N GLU A 146 -5.16 -19.63 -8.09
CA GLU A 146 -4.04 -19.24 -8.93
C GLU A 146 -4.47 -18.10 -9.86
N ARG A 147 -3.69 -17.02 -9.87
CA ARG A 147 -3.92 -15.84 -10.72
C ARG A 147 -2.63 -15.44 -11.41
N GLN A 148 -2.75 -14.92 -12.63
CA GLN A 148 -1.63 -14.49 -13.45
C GLN A 148 -1.64 -12.96 -13.59
N PHE A 149 -0.45 -12.38 -13.54
CA PHE A 149 -0.24 -10.93 -13.59
C PHE A 149 0.87 -10.65 -14.58
N ALA A 150 0.56 -9.91 -15.65
CA ALA A 150 1.57 -9.31 -16.50
C ALA A 150 2.25 -8.19 -15.72
N MET A 151 3.40 -8.48 -15.12
CA MET A 151 4.22 -7.54 -14.35
C MET A 151 5.22 -6.86 -15.27
N ARG A 152 5.76 -5.72 -14.85
CA ARG A 152 6.87 -5.05 -15.54
C ARG A 152 8.09 -4.96 -14.63
N THR A 153 9.26 -5.20 -15.20
CA THR A 153 10.55 -4.86 -14.57
C THR A 153 10.73 -3.34 -14.52
N THR A 154 11.74 -2.86 -13.80
CA THR A 154 12.04 -1.42 -13.71
C THR A 154 12.45 -0.79 -15.04
N ASP A 155 12.95 -1.59 -15.99
CA ASP A 155 13.26 -1.20 -17.37
C ASP A 155 12.10 -1.50 -18.35
N ALA A 156 10.88 -1.65 -17.82
CA ALA A 156 9.62 -1.81 -18.56
C ALA A 156 9.45 -3.12 -19.35
N GLN A 157 10.27 -4.14 -19.11
CA GLN A 157 10.07 -5.46 -19.73
C GLN A 157 8.92 -6.20 -19.05
N GLU A 158 7.99 -6.70 -19.86
CA GLU A 158 6.87 -7.49 -19.34
C GLU A 158 7.29 -8.93 -19.02
N PHE A 159 6.81 -9.47 -17.91
CA PHE A 159 6.87 -10.89 -17.60
C PHE A 159 5.60 -11.34 -16.88
N MET A 160 5.26 -12.63 -17.02
CA MET A 160 4.12 -13.21 -16.32
C MET A 160 4.53 -13.71 -14.95
N GLN A 161 3.83 -13.23 -13.92
CA GLN A 161 3.93 -13.72 -12.56
C GLN A 161 2.66 -14.50 -12.20
N THR A 162 2.84 -15.74 -11.74
CA THR A 162 1.75 -16.54 -11.17
C THR A 162 1.76 -16.38 -9.64
N ARG A 163 0.60 -16.06 -9.06
CA ARG A 163 0.42 -15.94 -7.60
C ARG A 163 -0.71 -16.86 -7.14
N LEU A 164 -0.54 -17.48 -5.98
CA LEU A 164 -1.62 -18.16 -5.26
C LEU A 164 -2.29 -17.15 -4.32
N VAL A 165 -3.45 -16.63 -4.72
CA VAL A 165 -4.15 -15.54 -4.02
C VAL A 165 -5.23 -16.13 -3.11
N PRO A 166 -5.16 -15.92 -1.78
CA PRO A 166 -6.25 -16.29 -0.88
C PRO A 166 -7.58 -15.65 -1.27
N ILE A 167 -8.70 -16.36 -1.10
CA ILE A 167 -10.04 -15.83 -1.36
C ILE A 167 -10.75 -15.58 -0.02
N GLY A 168 -11.03 -14.32 0.30
CA GLY A 168 -11.50 -13.89 1.61
C GLY A 168 -10.37 -13.76 2.63
N SER A 169 -10.74 -13.52 3.89
CA SER A 169 -9.80 -13.35 5.00
C SER A 169 -10.19 -14.17 6.23
N ASN A 170 -9.20 -14.62 6.99
CA ASN A 170 -9.37 -15.11 8.38
C ASN A 170 -8.51 -14.31 9.35
N TRP A 171 -8.03 -13.13 8.94
CA TRP A 171 -7.21 -12.29 9.81
C TRP A 171 -8.06 -11.75 10.98
N PRO A 172 -7.52 -11.66 12.21
CA PRO A 172 -6.13 -11.93 12.59
C PRO A 172 -5.84 -13.38 12.98
N SER A 173 -6.86 -14.21 13.20
CA SER A 173 -6.69 -15.58 13.72
C SER A 173 -5.89 -16.50 12.82
N LYS A 174 -5.94 -16.27 11.49
CA LYS A 174 -5.35 -17.12 10.43
C LYS A 174 -5.85 -18.58 10.46
N THR A 175 -6.93 -18.85 11.19
CA THR A 175 -7.52 -20.18 11.31
C THR A 175 -8.61 -20.33 10.26
N ALA A 176 -8.63 -21.49 9.60
CA ALA A 176 -9.62 -21.79 8.56
C ALA A 176 -11.04 -21.50 9.05
N ASN A 177 -11.87 -20.90 8.20
CA ASN A 177 -13.28 -20.61 8.46
C ASN A 177 -13.55 -19.63 9.62
N SER A 178 -12.52 -19.05 10.26
CA SER A 178 -12.71 -18.04 11.29
C SER A 178 -13.10 -16.70 10.65
N PRO A 179 -14.08 -15.97 11.20
CA PRO A 179 -14.50 -14.70 10.63
C PRO A 179 -13.34 -13.70 10.67
N PRO A 180 -13.16 -12.88 9.62
CA PRO A 180 -12.21 -11.81 9.68
C PRO A 180 -12.70 -10.72 10.63
N LEU A 181 -11.78 -10.11 11.37
CA LEU A 181 -12.09 -9.08 12.35
C LEU A 181 -11.15 -7.90 12.11
N PRO A 182 -11.63 -6.65 11.98
CA PRO A 182 -10.75 -5.48 11.95
C PRO A 182 -9.97 -5.36 13.26
N GLY A 183 -8.81 -4.71 13.21
CA GLY A 183 -7.97 -4.60 14.41
C GLY A 183 -6.74 -3.74 14.22
N VAL A 184 -6.13 -3.39 15.34
CA VAL A 184 -4.89 -2.61 15.40
C VAL A 184 -3.73 -3.55 15.70
N VAL A 185 -2.65 -3.43 14.93
CA VAL A 185 -1.37 -4.10 15.20
C VAL A 185 -0.38 -3.13 15.80
N ALA A 186 0.41 -3.61 16.75
CA ALA A 186 1.55 -2.89 17.32
C ALA A 186 2.85 -3.50 16.78
N ILE A 187 3.51 -2.79 15.87
CA ILE A 187 4.76 -3.20 15.24
C ILE A 187 5.91 -2.59 16.04
N ARG A 188 6.93 -3.40 16.34
CA ARG A 188 8.12 -2.99 17.10
C ARG A 188 9.35 -3.74 16.59
N ARG A 189 10.53 -3.12 16.69
CA ARG A 189 11.79 -3.84 16.45
C ARG A 189 12.03 -4.81 17.60
N LEU A 190 12.53 -6.01 17.30
CA LEU A 190 12.83 -7.03 18.32
C LEU A 190 13.91 -6.60 19.33
N ASN A 191 14.79 -5.68 18.93
CA ASN A 191 15.83 -5.11 19.78
C ASN A 191 15.37 -3.87 20.56
N SER A 192 14.07 -3.54 20.53
CA SER A 192 13.46 -2.38 21.19
C SER A 192 14.07 -1.03 20.82
N LYS A 193 14.80 -0.94 19.69
CA LYS A 193 15.23 0.35 19.16
C LYS A 193 14.06 1.04 18.46
N GLN A 194 14.15 2.37 18.33
CA GLN A 194 13.23 3.17 17.53
C GLN A 194 13.06 2.57 16.14
N ILE A 195 11.83 2.59 15.62
CA ILE A 195 11.52 2.12 14.26
C ILE A 195 12.16 3.04 13.22
N VAL A 196 12.30 4.32 13.56
CA VAL A 196 12.82 5.39 12.70
C VAL A 196 14.24 5.81 13.04
#